data_AF-A0A976QJ22-F1
#
_entry.id   AF-A0A976QJ22-F1
#
_cell.length_a   1.000
_cell.length_b   1.000
_cell.length_c   1.000
_cell.angle_alpha   90.00
_cell.angle_beta   90.00
_cell.angle_gamma   90.00
#
_symmetry.space_group_name_H-M   'P 1'
#
loop_
_entity.id
_entity.type
_entity.pdbx_description
1 polymer ?
#
loop_
_entity_poly.entity_id
_entity_poly.type
_entity_poly.pdbx_seq_one_letter_code
_entity_poly.pdbx_strand_id
1 'polypeptide(L)'
;HALLGAQYTATSMIGMIALAGIIVRNSILLVDFINLEVASGKPFKQAVINSAITRAQPIVLTGLSAMLGAFFILDDPIFNGLAISLIFGIFVSTLLTLIIIPLLYFVAYQHKYN
;
A
#
# COMPACT_ATOMS: atom_id res chain seq x y z
N HIS A 1 -13.64 11.40 -6.92
CA HIS A 1 -14.13 11.71 -8.28
C HIS A 1 -15.61 11.37 -8.46
N ALA A 2 -16.05 10.11 -8.34
CA ALA A 2 -17.47 9.78 -8.58
C ALA A 2 -18.48 10.32 -7.53
N LEU A 3 -18.06 10.54 -6.28
CA LEU A 3 -18.96 10.94 -5.18
C LEU A 3 -18.91 12.42 -4.77
N LEU A 4 -18.02 13.24 -5.36
CA LEU A 4 -17.78 14.63 -4.90
C LEU A 4 -17.81 15.72 -5.99
N GLY A 5 -18.13 15.39 -7.25
CA GLY A 5 -18.23 16.41 -8.33
C GLY A 5 -16.93 17.18 -8.63
N ALA A 6 -15.80 16.79 -8.03
CA ALA A 6 -14.51 17.42 -8.26
C ALA A 6 -13.96 17.02 -9.64
N GLN A 7 -13.56 18.02 -10.42
CA GLN A 7 -12.94 17.85 -11.73
C GLN A 7 -11.71 16.93 -11.60
N TYR A 8 -11.54 15.98 -12.53
CA TYR A 8 -10.27 15.27 -12.69
C TYR A 8 -9.21 16.28 -13.14
N THR A 9 -8.50 16.86 -12.18
CA THR A 9 -7.46 17.86 -12.43
C THR A 9 -6.13 17.17 -12.75
N ALA A 10 -5.23 17.88 -13.45
CA ALA A 10 -3.86 17.40 -13.66
C ALA A 10 -3.14 17.06 -12.34
N THR A 11 -3.48 17.74 -11.25
CA THR A 11 -2.95 17.48 -9.90
C THR A 11 -3.42 16.12 -9.34
N SER A 12 -4.63 15.66 -9.68
CA SER A 12 -5.11 14.32 -9.31
C SER A 12 -4.30 13.19 -10.00
N MET A 13 -3.94 13.37 -11.28
CA MET A 13 -3.13 12.39 -12.01
C MET A 13 -1.75 12.18 -11.36
N ILE A 14 -1.12 13.27 -10.90
CA ILE A 14 0.14 13.20 -10.16
C ILE A 14 -0.03 12.39 -8.87
N GLY A 15 -1.12 12.64 -8.12
CA GLY A 15 -1.46 11.86 -6.93
C GLY A 15 -1.60 10.37 -7.22
N MET A 16 -2.29 10.00 -8.30
CA MET A 16 -2.47 8.60 -8.72
C MET A 16 -1.13 7.91 -9.05
N ILE A 17 -0.21 8.60 -9.72
CA ILE A 17 1.12 8.06 -10.04
C ILE A 17 1.94 7.86 -8.75
N ALA A 18 1.92 8.84 -7.85
CA ALA A 18 2.61 8.75 -6.56
C ALA A 18 2.10 7.55 -5.74
N LEU A 19 0.79 7.32 -5.73
CA LEU A 19 0.16 6.17 -5.09
C LEU A 19 0.65 4.85 -5.67
N ALA A 20 0.68 4.72 -7.00
CA ALA A 20 1.17 3.52 -7.66
C ALA A 20 2.61 3.20 -7.23
N GLY A 21 3.46 4.22 -7.12
CA GLY A 21 4.83 4.08 -6.61
C GLY A 21 4.89 3.54 -5.17
N ILE A 22 4.07 4.08 -4.27
CA ILE A 22 3.98 3.62 -2.87
C ILE A 22 3.55 2.16 -2.81
N ILE A 23 2.55 1.77 -3.61
CA ILE A 23 2.03 0.40 -3.66
C ILE A 23 3.09 -0.58 -4.13
N VAL A 24 3.73 -0.27 -5.25
CA VAL A 24 4.79 -1.12 -5.83
C VAL A 24 5.93 -1.29 -4.83
N ARG A 25 6.37 -0.20 -4.19
CA ARG A 25 7.42 -0.25 -3.16
C ARG A 25 7.02 -1.13 -1.97
N ASN A 26 5.81 -0.98 -1.46
CA ASN A 26 5.35 -1.76 -0.30
C ASN A 26 5.21 -3.25 -0.63
N SER A 27 4.75 -3.56 -1.85
CA SER A 27 4.57 -4.92 -2.35
C SER A 27 5.90 -5.65 -2.57
N ILE A 28 6.87 -5.00 -3.24
CA ILE A 28 8.20 -5.57 -3.48
C ILE A 28 8.86 -5.93 -2.14
N LEU A 29 8.84 -4.98 -1.19
CA LEU A 29 9.54 -5.18 0.07
C LEU A 29 8.87 -6.21 0.99
N LEU A 30 7.56 -6.45 0.85
CA LEU A 30 6.89 -7.55 1.53
C LEU A 30 7.31 -8.90 0.94
N VAL A 31 7.30 -9.05 -0.39
CA VAL A 31 7.73 -10.29 -1.07
C VAL A 31 9.20 -10.60 -0.79
N ASP A 32 10.05 -9.58 -0.81
CA ASP A 32 11.48 -9.72 -0.53
C ASP A 32 11.72 -10.24 0.90
N PHE A 33 10.98 -9.70 1.87
CA PHE A 33 11.02 -10.19 3.26
C PHE A 33 10.61 -11.66 3.39
N ILE A 34 9.56 -12.07 2.66
CA ILE A 34 9.12 -13.47 2.67
C ILE A 34 10.22 -14.38 2.09
N ASN A 35 10.83 -13.99 0.97
CA ASN A 35 11.93 -14.75 0.37
C ASN A 35 13.13 -14.86 1.33
N LEU A 36 13.48 -13.78 2.04
CA LEU A 36 14.55 -13.77 3.03
C LEU A 36 14.26 -14.69 4.22
N GLU A 37 13.03 -14.66 4.75
CA GLU A 37 12.61 -15.54 5.85
C GLU A 37 12.62 -17.02 5.43
N VAL A 38 12.17 -17.32 4.20
CA VAL A 38 12.22 -18.68 3.63
C VAL A 38 13.67 -19.12 3.40
N ALA A 39 14.54 -18.26 2.87
CA ALA A 39 15.96 -18.55 2.70
C ALA A 39 16.69 -18.77 4.02
N SER A 40 16.18 -18.18 5.11
CA SER A 40 16.67 -18.41 6.48
C SER A 40 16.19 -19.73 7.09
N GLY A 41 15.50 -20.58 6.31
CA GLY A 41 15.05 -21.91 6.72
C GLY A 41 13.73 -21.93 7.51
N LYS A 42 13.01 -20.80 7.59
CA LYS A 42 11.71 -20.76 8.28
C LYS A 42 10.62 -21.44 7.43
N PRO A 43 9.66 -22.13 8.06
CA PRO A 43 8.51 -22.70 7.35
C PRO A 43 7.76 -21.61 6.57
N PHE A 44 7.43 -21.89 5.30
CA PHE A 44 6.81 -20.93 4.38
C PHE A 44 5.61 -20.18 4.98
N LYS A 45 4.69 -20.92 5.61
CA LYS A 45 3.52 -20.33 6.29
C LYS A 45 3.90 -19.32 7.38
N GLN A 46 4.95 -19.63 8.15
CA GLN A 46 5.40 -18.77 9.24
C GLN A 46 6.19 -17.58 8.72
N ALA A 47 6.98 -17.76 7.66
CA ALA A 47 7.66 -16.68 6.94
C ALA A 47 6.68 -15.64 6.39
N VAL A 48 5.57 -16.08 5.77
CA VAL A 48 4.50 -15.20 5.26
C VAL A 48 3.86 -14.38 6.40
N ILE A 49 3.49 -15.03 7.50
CA ILE A 49 2.85 -14.37 8.64
C ILE A 49 3.80 -13.36 9.31
N ASN A 50 5.03 -13.77 9.61
CA ASN A 50 6.02 -12.91 10.25
C ASN A 50 6.38 -11.69 9.39
N SER A 51 6.54 -11.91 8.08
CA SER A 51 6.79 -10.83 7.12
C SER A 51 5.61 -9.87 7.06
N ALA A 52 4.38 -10.37 6.99
CA ALA A 52 3.18 -9.51 6.98
C ALA A 52 3.09 -8.65 8.25
N ILE A 53 3.29 -9.23 9.44
CA ILE A 53 3.23 -8.50 10.72
C ILE A 53 4.32 -7.43 10.81
N THR A 54 5.57 -7.80 10.49
CA THR A 54 6.73 -6.89 10.59
C THR A 54 6.60 -5.70 9.62
N ARG A 55 5.98 -5.92 8.46
CA ARG A 55 5.78 -4.90 7.42
C ARG A 55 4.53 -4.07 7.65
N ALA A 56 3.53 -4.58 8.37
CA ALA A 56 2.26 -3.88 8.59
C ALA A 56 2.45 -2.54 9.32
N GLN A 57 3.18 -2.52 10.44
CA GLN A 57 3.45 -1.28 11.18
C GLN A 57 4.10 -0.17 10.32
N PRO A 58 5.24 -0.41 9.63
CA PRO A 58 5.87 0.63 8.82
C PRO A 58 5.05 1.05 7.60
N ILE A 59 4.28 0.13 6.99
CA ILE A 59 3.37 0.47 5.88
C ILE A 59 2.27 1.41 6.36
N VAL A 60 1.63 1.09 7.49
CA VAL A 60 0.58 1.93 8.10
C VAL A 60 1.14 3.30 8.48
N LEU A 61 2.32 3.35 9.11
CA LEU A 61 2.95 4.61 9.50
C LEU A 61 3.24 5.52 8.29
N THR A 62 3.73 4.93 7.20
CA THR A 62 3.98 5.67 5.95
C THR A 62 2.68 6.21 5.36
N GLY A 63 1.62 5.38 5.33
CA GLY A 63 0.32 5.80 4.83
C GLY A 63 -0.29 6.92 5.66
N LEU A 64 -0.26 6.81 6.99
CA LEU A 64 -0.75 7.84 7.90
C LEU A 64 0.01 9.16 7.75
N SER A 65 1.34 9.11 7.66
CA SER A 65 2.17 10.31 7.45
C SER A 65 1.77 11.04 6.17
N ALA A 66 1.61 10.31 5.07
CA ALA A 66 1.20 10.90 3.79
C ALA A 66 -0.25 11.41 3.80
N MET A 67 -1.17 10.74 4.51
CA MET A 67 -2.54 11.24 4.71
C MET A 67 -2.56 12.55 5.51
N LEU A 68 -1.75 12.65 6.57
CA LEU A 68 -1.63 13.88 7.36
C LEU A 68 -1.05 15.03 6.52
N GLY A 69 -0.02 14.76 5.70
CA GLY A 69 0.52 15.75 4.77
C GLY A 69 -0.51 16.19 3.73
N ALA A 70 -1.28 15.26 3.18
CA ALA A 70 -2.37 15.57 2.25
C ALA A 70 -3.49 16.37 2.93
N PHE A 71 -3.75 16.15 4.23
CA PHE A 71 -4.76 16.90 4.98
C PHE A 71 -4.43 18.39 5.08
N PHE A 72 -3.16 18.75 5.28
CA PHE A 72 -2.72 20.15 5.26
C PHE A 72 -2.85 20.83 3.89
N ILE A 73 -2.85 20.06 2.80
CA ILE A 73 -2.93 20.56 1.43
C ILE A 73 -4.40 20.71 0.96
N LEU A 74 -5.36 20.17 1.71
CA LEU A 74 -6.79 20.21 1.36
C LEU A 74 -7.35 21.64 1.31
N ASP A 75 -6.80 22.56 2.11
CA ASP A 75 -7.26 23.94 2.22
C ASP A 75 -6.99 24.77 0.93
N ASP A 76 -6.08 24.32 0.06
CA ASP A 76 -5.77 24.99 -1.19
C ASP A 76 -6.67 24.52 -2.35
N PRO A 77 -7.45 25.41 -3.01
CA PRO A 77 -8.36 25.05 -4.10
C PRO A 77 -7.69 24.38 -5.31
N ILE A 78 -6.41 24.65 -5.55
CA ILE A 78 -5.62 24.11 -6.66
C ILE A 78 -5.20 22.64 -6.40
N PHE A 79 -4.91 22.31 -5.15
CA PHE A 79 -4.38 21.00 -4.75
C PHE A 79 -5.42 20.10 -4.08
N ASN A 80 -6.64 20.61 -3.85
CA ASN A 80 -7.75 19.85 -3.28
C ASN A 80 -7.99 18.51 -4.00
N GLY A 81 -7.94 18.50 -5.35
CA GLY A 81 -8.07 17.27 -6.14
C GLY A 81 -6.92 16.25 -5.92
N LEU A 82 -5.69 16.73 -5.70
CA LEU A 82 -4.53 15.89 -5.38
C LEU A 82 -4.66 15.29 -3.97
N ALA A 83 -5.03 16.11 -2.99
CA ALA A 83 -5.14 15.69 -1.61
C ALA A 83 -6.22 14.61 -1.42
N ILE A 84 -7.40 14.80 -2.03
CA ILE A 84 -8.48 13.80 -2.01
C ILE A 84 -8.03 12.49 -2.66
N SER A 85 -7.35 12.57 -3.81
CA SER A 85 -6.85 11.39 -4.53
C SER A 85 -5.85 10.61 -3.68
N LEU A 86 -4.90 11.31 -3.04
CA LEU A 86 -3.91 10.70 -2.16
C LEU A 86 -4.56 10.04 -0.95
N ILE A 87 -5.39 10.75 -0.19
CA ILE A 87 -5.98 10.20 1.05
C ILE A 87 -6.78 8.93 0.73
N PHE A 88 -7.67 9.01 -0.26
CA PHE A 88 -8.48 7.87 -0.65
C PHE A 88 -7.65 6.72 -1.22
N GLY A 89 -6.69 7.03 -2.10
CA GLY A 89 -5.85 6.03 -2.73
C GLY A 89 -4.91 5.33 -1.75
N ILE A 90 -4.31 6.04 -0.80
CA ILE A 90 -3.47 5.44 0.24
C ILE A 90 -4.31 4.54 1.14
N PHE A 91 -5.51 5.00 1.51
CA PHE A 91 -6.41 4.23 2.37
C PHE A 91 -6.79 2.90 1.74
N VAL A 92 -7.33 2.94 0.51
CA VAL A 92 -7.71 1.73 -0.23
C VAL A 92 -6.49 0.84 -0.49
N SER A 93 -5.38 1.42 -0.92
CA SER A 93 -4.20 0.62 -1.26
C SER A 93 -3.51 -0.03 -0.06
N THR A 94 -3.53 0.61 1.11
CA THR A 94 -2.98 0.04 2.33
C THR A 94 -3.81 -1.17 2.78
N LEU A 95 -5.14 -1.05 2.72
CA LEU A 95 -6.06 -2.17 2.96
C LEU A 95 -5.80 -3.33 1.99
N LEU A 96 -5.73 -3.03 0.68
CA LEU A 96 -5.45 -4.05 -0.34
C LEU A 96 -4.09 -4.70 -0.12
N THR A 97 -3.04 -3.93 0.17
CA THR A 97 -1.68 -4.44 0.35
C THR A 97 -1.57 -5.37 1.57
N LEU A 98 -2.18 -4.99 2.71
CA LEU A 98 -2.07 -5.76 3.95
C LEU A 98 -2.94 -7.01 3.97
N ILE A 99 -4.06 -7.02 3.24
CA ILE A 99 -4.98 -8.15 3.21
C ILE A 99 -4.71 -9.03 2.00
N ILE A 100 -4.72 -8.47 0.79
CA ILE A 100 -4.72 -9.24 -0.46
C ILE A 100 -3.36 -9.85 -0.75
N ILE A 101 -2.25 -9.12 -0.56
CA ILE A 101 -0.93 -9.64 -0.95
C ILE A 101 -0.52 -10.85 -0.12
N PRO A 102 -0.63 -10.87 1.23
CA PRO A 102 -0.32 -12.05 2.02
C PRO A 102 -1.20 -13.25 1.64
N LEU A 103 -2.48 -13.00 1.36
CA LEU A 103 -3.46 -14.04 1.01
C LEU A 103 -3.18 -14.65 -0.37
N LEU A 104 -2.94 -13.79 -1.38
CA LEU A 104 -2.56 -14.23 -2.72
C LEU A 104 -1.23 -14.97 -2.70
N TYR A 105 -0.23 -14.45 -1.98
CA TYR A 105 1.06 -15.11 -1.90
C TYR A 105 0.96 -16.48 -1.20
N PHE A 106 0.17 -16.58 -0.13
CA PHE A 106 -0.11 -17.85 0.53
C PHE A 106 -0.81 -18.85 -0.42
N VAL A 107 -1.89 -18.45 -1.10
CA VAL A 107 -2.64 -19.33 -2.00
C VAL A 107 -1.83 -19.73 -3.25
N ALA A 108 -1.07 -18.79 -3.82
CA ALA A 108 -0.29 -19.05 -5.03
C ALA A 108 0.92 -19.97 -4.78
N TYR A 109 1.55 -19.87 -3.60
CA TYR A 109 2.78 -20.61 -3.29
C TYR A 109 2.61 -21.74 -2.28
N GLN A 110 1.44 -21.92 -1.64
CA GLN A 110 1.17 -23.08 -0.77
C GLN A 110 1.41 -24.41 -1.48
N HIS A 111 1.12 -24.49 -2.79
CA HIS A 111 1.27 -25.72 -3.56
C HIS A 111 2.73 -26.04 -3.93
N LYS A 112 3.63 -25.05 -3.86
CA LYS A 112 5.05 -25.20 -4.18
C LYS A 112 5.89 -25.62 -2.98
N TYR A 113 5.38 -25.40 -1.77
CA TYR A 113 6.07 -25.63 -0.49
C TYR A 113 5.39 -26.69 0.40
N ASN A 114 4.45 -27.45 -0.14
CA ASN A 114 3.77 -28.57 0.51
C ASN A 114 4.07 -29.87 -0.26
#